data_AF-A0AAE9DD21-F1
#
_entry.id   AF-A0AAE9DD21-F1
#
_cell.length_a   1.000
_cell.length_b   1.000
_cell.length_c   1.000
_cell.angle_alpha   90.00
_cell.angle_beta   90.00
_cell.angle_gamma   90.00
#
_symmetry.space_group_name_H-M   'P 1'
#
loop_
_entity.id
_entity.type
_entity.pdbx_description
1 polymer ?
#
loop_
_entity_poly.entity_id
_entity_poly.type
_entity_poly.pdbx_seq_one_letter_code
_entity_poly.pdbx_strand_id
1 'polypeptide(L)'
;MRIEIILVLLFVSLAHSCQNFDKYMNMFCKYGAETTPCTVENYSAEKAACCAKNGNCAYSDFPTKSVCCFTDECLKRCYPGKLLKNGQVY
;
A
#
# COMPACT_ATOMS: atom_id res chain seq x y z
N MET A 1 33.65 -15.61 1.77
CA MET A 1 32.48 -16.49 2.00
C MET A 1 31.64 -16.11 3.22
N ARG A 2 32.22 -15.75 4.39
CA ARG A 2 31.42 -15.31 5.57
C ARG A 2 30.72 -13.95 5.40
N ILE A 3 31.36 -12.98 4.73
CA ILE A 3 30.80 -11.63 4.51
C ILE A 3 29.59 -11.65 3.56
N GLU A 4 29.68 -12.41 2.47
CA GLU A 4 28.58 -12.65 1.51
C GLU A 4 27.30 -13.16 2.21
N ILE A 5 27.45 -14.12 3.12
CA ILE A 5 26.32 -14.72 3.86
C ILE A 5 25.65 -13.69 4.79
N ILE A 6 26.43 -12.83 5.44
CA ILE A 6 25.92 -11.78 6.33
C ILE A 6 25.14 -10.72 5.55
N LEU A 7 25.65 -10.31 4.38
CA LEU A 7 24.94 -9.39 3.48
C LEU A 7 23.61 -9.98 3.02
N VAL A 8 23.61 -11.23 2.57
CA VAL A 8 22.37 -11.92 2.12
C VAL A 8 21.33 -12.00 3.24
N LEU A 9 21.72 -12.32 4.48
CA LEU A 9 20.79 -12.36 5.62
C LEU A 9 20.20 -10.98 5.97
N LEU A 10 21.00 -9.91 5.89
CA LEU A 10 20.50 -8.54 6.07
C LEU A 10 19.48 -8.19 4.97
N PHE A 11 19.75 -8.50 3.71
CA PHE A 11 18.82 -8.22 2.60
C PHE A 11 17.51 -9.01 2.70
N VAL A 12 17.55 -10.29 3.11
CA VAL A 12 16.35 -11.13 3.27
C VAL A 12 15.49 -10.64 4.44
N SER A 13 16.11 -10.14 5.51
CA SER A 13 15.41 -9.55 6.66
C SER A 13 14.63 -8.29 6.27
N LEU A 14 15.19 -7.45 5.39
CA LEU A 14 14.50 -6.27 4.85
C LEU A 14 13.34 -6.66 3.90
N ALA A 15 13.43 -7.80 3.20
CA ALA A 15 12.38 -8.21 2.26
C ALA A 15 11.08 -8.69 2.97
N HIS A 16 11.17 -9.24 4.19
CA HIS A 16 9.99 -9.54 5.01
C HIS A 16 9.40 -8.31 5.70
N SER A 17 10.13 -7.19 5.70
CA SER A 17 9.86 -6.05 6.57
C SER A 17 8.87 -5.03 5.99
N CYS A 18 7.80 -5.49 5.34
CA CYS A 18 6.73 -4.58 4.91
C CYS A 18 5.36 -5.22 4.61
N GLN A 19 5.13 -6.45 5.04
CA GLN A 19 3.87 -7.17 4.76
C GLN A 19 2.64 -6.43 5.29
N ASN A 20 2.78 -5.64 6.38
CA ASN A 20 1.67 -4.87 6.93
C ASN A 20 1.23 -3.74 5.99
N PHE A 21 2.16 -3.09 5.27
CA PHE A 21 1.79 -2.04 4.32
C PHE A 21 0.84 -2.58 3.26
N ASP A 22 1.21 -3.70 2.63
CA ASP A 22 0.41 -4.31 1.56
C ASP A 22 -0.93 -4.84 2.12
N LYS A 23 -0.93 -5.38 3.34
CA LYS A 23 -2.16 -5.77 4.05
C LYS A 23 -3.10 -4.59 4.28
N TYR A 24 -2.59 -3.48 4.79
CA TYR A 24 -3.38 -2.29 5.11
C TYR A 24 -3.84 -1.57 3.83
N MET A 25 -3.00 -1.52 2.81
CA MET A 25 -3.39 -1.03 1.49
C MET A 25 -4.57 -1.81 0.93
N ASN A 26 -4.55 -3.15 1.00
CA ASN A 26 -5.67 -3.98 0.57
C ASN A 26 -6.93 -3.81 1.42
N MET A 27 -6.79 -3.40 2.69
CA MET A 27 -7.93 -3.21 3.59
C MET A 27 -8.56 -1.83 3.44
N PHE A 28 -7.76 -0.78 3.35
CA PHE A 28 -8.21 0.61 3.40
C PHE A 28 -8.41 1.24 2.03
N CYS A 29 -7.61 0.84 1.04
CA CYS A 29 -7.65 1.45 -0.29
C CYS A 29 -8.60 0.73 -1.24
N LYS A 30 -9.30 -0.31 -0.79
CA LYS A 30 -10.30 -1.04 -1.58
C LYS A 30 -11.60 -0.23 -1.65
N TYR A 31 -12.15 -0.07 -2.85
CA TYR A 31 -13.40 0.67 -3.05
C TYR A 31 -14.58 -0.28 -3.20
N GLY A 32 -15.57 -0.21 -2.31
CA GLY A 32 -16.78 -1.02 -2.38
C GLY A 32 -16.49 -2.53 -2.54
N ALA A 33 -17.05 -3.14 -3.60
CA ALA A 33 -16.88 -4.55 -3.93
C ALA A 33 -15.69 -4.85 -4.88
N GLU A 34 -14.87 -3.85 -5.21
CA GLU A 34 -13.73 -4.03 -6.11
C GLU A 34 -12.69 -4.97 -5.52
N THR A 35 -12.07 -5.84 -6.32
CA THR A 35 -11.11 -6.83 -5.79
C THR A 35 -9.73 -6.25 -5.51
N THR A 36 -9.36 -5.19 -6.24
CA THR A 36 -8.06 -4.52 -6.14
C THR A 36 -8.18 -3.18 -5.41
N PRO A 37 -7.17 -2.77 -4.61
CA PRO A 37 -7.13 -1.45 -4.02
C PRO A 37 -6.89 -0.36 -5.08
N CYS A 38 -7.43 0.84 -4.85
CA CYS A 38 -7.14 2.04 -5.64
C CYS A 38 -6.23 2.98 -4.87
N THR A 39 -5.05 3.23 -5.43
CA THR A 39 -4.01 4.06 -4.82
C THR A 39 -3.65 5.25 -5.70
N VAL A 40 -2.94 6.21 -5.12
CA VAL A 40 -2.22 7.22 -5.91
C VAL A 40 -1.15 6.54 -6.77
N GLU A 41 -0.68 7.20 -7.83
CA GLU A 41 0.31 6.60 -8.73
C GLU A 41 1.68 6.39 -8.09
N ASN A 42 2.05 7.22 -7.11
CA ASN A 42 3.33 7.14 -6.44
C ASN A 42 3.19 7.21 -4.92
N TYR A 43 3.10 6.04 -4.28
CA TYR A 43 3.10 5.87 -2.81
C TYR A 43 4.41 5.21 -2.30
N SER A 44 5.46 5.22 -3.13
CA SER A 44 6.69 4.48 -2.84
C SER A 44 7.41 5.00 -1.59
N ALA A 45 7.37 6.31 -1.37
CA ALA A 45 7.95 6.95 -0.20
C ALA A 45 7.21 6.56 1.09
N GLU A 46 5.89 6.48 1.04
CA GLU A 46 5.01 6.06 2.12
C GLU A 46 5.23 4.60 2.48
N LYS A 47 5.39 3.74 1.46
CA LYS A 47 5.76 2.34 1.65
C LYS A 47 7.12 2.26 2.34
N ALA A 48 8.15 2.92 1.82
CA ALA A 48 9.48 2.92 2.42
C ALA A 48 9.47 3.43 3.88
N ALA A 49 8.75 4.52 4.16
CA ALA A 49 8.60 5.06 5.50
C ALA A 49 7.89 4.08 6.46
N CYS A 50 6.86 3.38 5.99
CA CYS A 50 6.22 2.30 6.75
C CYS A 50 7.19 1.16 7.03
N CYS A 51 7.93 0.68 6.03
CA CYS A 51 8.88 -0.42 6.21
C CYS A 51 10.03 -0.06 7.16
N ALA A 52 10.43 1.22 7.21
CA ALA A 52 11.50 1.70 8.10
C ALA A 52 11.13 1.70 9.59
N LYS A 53 9.84 1.63 9.95
CA LYS A 53 9.38 1.60 11.36
C LYS A 53 9.54 0.20 11.94
N ASN A 54 10.72 -0.15 12.44
CA ASN A 54 11.00 -1.50 13.01
C ASN A 54 10.63 -2.64 12.05
N GLY A 55 10.75 -2.40 10.76
CA GLY A 55 10.39 -3.37 9.74
C GLY A 55 8.90 -3.48 9.42
N ASN A 56 7.99 -2.65 9.93
CA ASN A 56 6.59 -2.53 9.49
C ASN A 56 5.87 -1.37 10.19
N CYS A 57 4.97 -0.65 9.51
CA CYS A 57 4.07 0.28 10.19
C CYS A 57 2.97 -0.45 10.97
N ALA A 58 2.51 0.20 12.04
CA ALA A 58 1.31 -0.17 12.76
C ALA A 58 0.06 0.19 11.95
N TYR A 59 -1.08 -0.43 12.29
CA TYR A 59 -2.38 -0.13 11.67
C TYR A 59 -2.75 1.36 11.74
N SER A 60 -2.50 2.00 12.89
CA SER A 60 -2.73 3.43 13.13
C SER A 60 -1.81 4.35 12.33
N ASP A 61 -0.67 3.83 11.89
CA ASP A 61 0.38 4.59 11.22
C ASP A 61 0.26 4.51 9.69
N PHE A 62 -0.69 3.72 9.17
CA PHE A 62 -0.87 3.61 7.73
C PHE A 62 -1.37 4.95 7.17
N PRO A 63 -0.66 5.55 6.20
CA PRO A 63 -0.99 6.89 5.70
C PRO A 63 -2.11 6.83 4.64
N THR A 64 -3.33 6.47 5.07
CA THR A 64 -4.49 6.26 4.20
C THR A 64 -4.72 7.41 3.22
N LYS A 65 -4.64 8.66 3.67
CA LYS A 65 -4.88 9.85 2.83
C LYS A 65 -3.81 10.09 1.77
N SER A 66 -2.60 9.58 1.99
CA SER A 66 -1.48 9.72 1.05
C SER A 66 -1.36 8.54 0.10
N VAL A 67 -1.85 7.36 0.52
CA VAL A 67 -1.73 6.11 -0.27
C VAL A 67 -3.01 5.81 -1.04
N CYS A 68 -4.17 5.88 -0.40
CA CYS A 68 -5.44 5.56 -1.02
C CYS A 68 -5.97 6.76 -1.81
N CYS A 69 -6.57 6.51 -2.98
CA CYS A 69 -7.19 7.56 -3.76
C CYS A 69 -8.60 7.19 -4.20
N PHE A 70 -9.58 8.01 -3.82
CA PHE A 70 -11.00 7.77 -4.12
C PHE A 70 -11.65 8.95 -4.84
N THR A 71 -10.87 9.87 -5.42
CA THR A 71 -11.45 10.89 -6.31
C THR A 71 -12.05 10.23 -7.55
N ASP A 72 -13.02 10.87 -8.19
CA ASP A 72 -13.61 10.36 -9.44
C ASP A 72 -12.53 10.10 -10.51
N GLU A 73 -11.48 10.90 -10.55
CA GLU A 73 -10.32 10.69 -11.42
C GLU A 73 -9.57 9.39 -11.09
N CYS A 74 -9.26 9.16 -9.82
CA CYS A 74 -8.60 7.93 -9.38
C CYS A 74 -9.48 6.71 -9.61
N LEU A 75 -10.78 6.79 -9.34
CA LEU A 75 -11.71 5.69 -9.57
C LEU A 75 -11.81 5.36 -11.07
N LYS A 76 -11.85 6.36 -11.96
CA LYS A 76 -11.80 6.15 -13.41
C LYS A 76 -10.51 5.47 -13.87
N ARG A 77 -9.37 5.81 -13.25
CA ARG A 77 -8.06 5.20 -13.54
C ARG A 77 -7.97 3.76 -13.03
N CYS A 78 -8.37 3.52 -11.78
CA CYS A 78 -8.28 2.22 -11.14
C CYS A 78 -9.31 1.23 -11.70
N TYR A 79 -10.48 1.72 -12.09
CA TYR A 79 -11.63 0.92 -12.49
C TYR A 79 -12.28 1.47 -13.76
N PRO A 80 -11.56 1.46 -14.90
CA PRO A 80 -12.06 2.02 -16.15
C PRO A 80 -13.35 1.33 -16.60
N GLY A 81 -14.31 2.14 -17.08
CA GLY A 81 -15.62 1.66 -17.50
C GLY A 81 -16.62 1.43 -16.36
N LYS A 82 -16.20 1.51 -15.10
CA LYS A 82 -17.13 1.49 -13.96
C LYS A 82 -17.58 2.91 -13.64
N LEU A 83 -18.88 3.11 -13.48
CA LEU A 83 -19.48 4.42 -13.18
C LEU A 83 -19.41 4.76 -11.68
N LEU A 84 -18.27 4.48 -11.04
CA LEU A 84 -18.06 4.71 -9.61
C LEU A 84 -17.90 6.21 -9.34
N LYS A 85 -18.58 6.70 -8.30
CA LYS A 85 -18.46 8.08 -7.81
C LYS A 85 -18.23 8.10 -6.31
N ASN A 86 -17.34 8.97 -5.87
CA ASN A 86 -17.05 9.13 -4.45
C ASN A 86 -18.27 9.76 -3.74
N GLY A 87 -18.83 9.07 -2.73
CA GLY A 87 -20.02 9.51 -2.00
C GLY A 87 -21.34 8.88 -2.46
N GLN A 88 -21.31 7.96 -3.42
CA GLN A 88 -22.45 7.08 -3.68
C GLN A 88 -22.30 5.80 -2.85
N VAL A 89 -23.21 5.60 -1.89
CA VAL A 89 -23.43 4.30 -1.26
C VAL A 89 -24.20 3.46 -2.28
N TYR A 90 -23.58 2.42 -2.84
CA TYR A 90 -24.28 1.41 -3.64
C TYR A 90 -24.78 0.30 -2.74
#